data_AF-A0A1J1HLC9-F1
#
_entry.id   AF-A0A1J1HLC9-F1
#
_cell.length_a   1.000
_cell.length_b   1.000
_cell.length_c   1.000
_cell.angle_alpha   90.00
_cell.angle_beta   90.00
_cell.angle_gamma   90.00
#
_symmetry.space_group_name_H-M   'P 1'
#
loop_
_entity.id
_entity.type
_entity.pdbx_description
1 polymer ?
#
loop_
_entity_poly.entity_id
_entity_poly.type
_entity_poly.pdbx_seq_one_letter_code
_entity_poly.pdbx_strand_id
1 'polypeptide(L)'
;MKFYRNLKIHLHALRRLMQGGPDHPKAPLGNNFRPPQPLLHRPVRTNIDFRSKQPNGKACPTMYKDVHYKGEATFLLLGEKGKK
;
A
#
# COMPACT_ATOMS: atom_id res chain seq x y z
N MET A 1 14.34 -6.13 11.81
CA MET A 1 14.65 -4.73 11.43
C MET A 1 15.14 -4.57 9.98
N LYS A 2 15.96 -5.48 9.41
CA LYS A 2 16.49 -5.35 8.02
C LYS A 2 15.41 -5.42 6.91
N PHE A 3 14.40 -6.28 7.06
CA PHE A 3 13.34 -6.49 6.04
C PHE A 3 12.50 -5.23 5.75
N TYR A 4 12.07 -4.52 6.80
CA TYR A 4 11.26 -3.31 6.67
C TYR A 4 12.02 -2.12 6.06
N ARG A 5 13.34 -2.03 6.26
CA ARG A 5 14.18 -1.01 5.59
C ARG A 5 14.13 -1.15 4.07
N ASN A 6 14.17 -2.38 3.57
CA ASN A 6 14.19 -2.65 2.13
C ASN A 6 12.87 -2.28 1.46
N LEU A 7 11.73 -2.58 2.08
CA LEU A 7 10.42 -2.23 1.52
C LEU A 7 10.22 -0.71 1.37
N LYS A 8 10.65 0.07 2.37
CA LYS A 8 10.59 1.54 2.33
C LYS A 8 11.41 2.12 1.17
N ILE A 9 12.62 1.57 0.94
CA ILE A 9 13.51 2.03 -0.12
C ILE A 9 12.93 1.69 -1.51
N HIS A 10 12.47 0.45 -1.72
CA HIS A 10 11.87 0.05 -2.99
C HIS A 10 10.62 0.87 -3.33
N LEU A 11 9.76 1.13 -2.33
CA LEU A 11 8.56 1.94 -2.54
C LEU A 11 8.92 3.41 -2.81
N HIS A 12 9.94 3.96 -2.16
CA HIS A 12 10.41 5.32 -2.44
C HIS A 12 10.99 5.42 -3.86
N ALA A 13 11.70 4.39 -4.34
CA ALA A 13 12.21 4.36 -5.72
C ALA A 13 11.07 4.42 -6.75
N LEU A 14 9.98 3.66 -6.54
CA LEU A 14 8.80 3.71 -7.41
C LEU A 14 8.14 5.10 -7.45
N ARG A 15 8.12 5.82 -6.32
CA ARG A 15 7.55 7.18 -6.24
C ARG A 15 8.40 8.25 -6.94
N ARG A 16 9.63 7.93 -7.37
CA ARG A 16 10.49 8.84 -8.15
C ARG A 16 10.25 8.75 -9.66
N LEU A 17 9.46 7.77 -10.12
CA LEU A 17 9.12 7.64 -11.54
C LEU A 17 8.31 8.86 -12.02
N MET A 18 8.54 9.28 -13.26
CA MET A 18 7.88 10.43 -13.91
C MET A 18 6.97 9.95 -15.04
N GLN A 19 5.93 10.74 -15.33
CA GLN A 19 5.07 10.60 -16.50
C GLN A 19 5.76 11.20 -17.73
N GLY A 20 5.60 10.56 -18.89
CA GLY A 20 6.20 11.01 -20.15
C GLY A 20 7.50 10.28 -20.48
N GLY A 21 8.12 10.68 -21.59
CA GLY A 21 9.42 10.16 -22.00
C GLY A 21 10.58 10.79 -21.23
N PRO A 22 11.80 10.23 -21.34
CA PRO A 22 12.98 10.73 -20.62
C PRO A 22 13.30 12.19 -20.94
N ASP A 23 13.12 12.58 -22.20
CA ASP A 23 13.48 13.92 -22.69
C ASP A 23 12.45 14.99 -22.28
N HIS A 24 11.23 14.58 -21.94
CA HIS A 24 10.11 15.48 -21.64
C HIS A 24 9.28 14.96 -20.45
N PRO A 25 9.82 15.01 -19.23
CA PRO A 25 9.07 14.63 -18.03
C PRO A 25 7.94 15.62 -17.77
N LYS A 26 6.72 15.12 -17.52
CA LYS A 26 5.52 15.95 -17.30
C LYS A 26 5.25 16.18 -15.83
N ALA A 27 5.05 15.10 -15.08
CA ALA A 27 4.68 15.13 -13.67
C ALA A 27 5.14 13.84 -12.98
N PRO A 28 5.25 13.80 -11.65
CA PRO A 28 5.47 12.56 -10.93
C PRO A 28 4.41 11.50 -11.27
N LEU A 29 4.85 10.26 -11.47
CA LEU A 29 4.01 9.08 -11.72
C LEU A 29 3.40 8.59 -10.40
N GLY A 30 2.66 9.47 -9.73
CA GLY A 30 1.92 9.19 -8.50
C GLY A 30 0.47 8.79 -8.77
N ASN A 31 -0.16 8.14 -7.78
CA ASN A 31 -1.60 7.84 -7.78
C ASN A 31 -2.14 7.13 -9.05
N ASN A 32 -1.33 6.25 -9.67
CA ASN A 32 -1.74 5.48 -10.86
C ASN A 32 -2.65 4.31 -10.49
N PHE A 33 -3.71 4.57 -9.74
CA PHE A 33 -4.74 3.60 -9.41
C PHE A 33 -6.06 4.06 -9.99
N ARG A 34 -6.89 3.09 -10.39
CA ARG A 34 -8.26 3.35 -10.77
C ARG A 34 -9.15 3.27 -9.51
N PRO A 35 -10.12 4.18 -9.32
CA PRO A 35 -11.08 4.07 -8.23
C PRO A 35 -11.87 2.75 -8.29
N PRO A 36 -12.22 2.16 -7.13
CA PRO A 36 -13.09 0.98 -7.07
C PRO A 36 -14.36 1.18 -7.89
N GLN A 37 -14.74 0.15 -8.66
CA GLN A 37 -15.94 0.15 -9.48
C GLN A 37 -17.01 -0.74 -8.84
N PRO A 38 -18.31 -0.48 -9.09
CA PRO A 38 -19.39 -1.31 -8.56
C PRO A 38 -19.24 -2.78 -8.95
N LEU A 39 -19.60 -3.68 -8.03
CA LEU A 39 -19.49 -5.12 -8.26
C LEU A 39 -20.61 -5.65 -9.17
N LEU A 40 -21.75 -4.97 -9.26
CA LEU A 40 -22.89 -5.32 -10.13
C LEU A 40 -23.36 -6.78 -9.97
N HIS A 41 -23.59 -7.20 -8.72
CA HIS A 41 -24.03 -8.57 -8.38
C HIS A 41 -23.11 -9.71 -8.87
N ARG A 42 -21.89 -9.39 -9.32
CA ARG A 42 -20.92 -10.41 -9.73
C ARG A 42 -20.39 -11.15 -8.49
N PRO A 43 -20.37 -12.49 -8.48
CA PRO A 43 -19.76 -13.23 -7.40
C PRO A 43 -18.23 -13.10 -7.45
N VAL A 44 -17.61 -12.86 -6.29
CA VAL A 44 -16.15 -12.90 -6.12
C VAL A 44 -15.79 -14.24 -5.49
N ARG A 45 -14.92 -15.01 -6.14
CA ARG A 45 -14.42 -16.30 -5.65
C ARG A 45 -13.03 -16.13 -5.07
N THR A 46 -12.71 -17.00 -4.11
CA THR A 46 -11.45 -17.01 -3.37
C THR A 46 -10.87 -18.42 -3.40
N ASN A 47 -9.54 -18.53 -3.48
CA ASN A 47 -8.81 -19.79 -3.34
C ASN A 47 -8.46 -20.11 -1.87
N ILE A 48 -8.88 -19.26 -0.94
CA ILE A 48 -8.70 -19.42 0.50
C ILE A 48 -10.07 -19.48 1.20
N ASP A 49 -10.21 -20.40 2.15
CA ASP A 49 -11.44 -20.52 2.93
C ASP A 49 -11.43 -19.51 4.08
N PHE A 50 -12.34 -18.54 4.03
CA PHE A 50 -12.52 -17.54 5.09
C PHE A 50 -13.25 -18.11 6.33
N ARG A 51 -13.88 -19.28 6.22
CA ARG A 51 -14.72 -19.85 7.29
C ARG A 51 -13.95 -20.74 8.26
N SER A 52 -12.66 -20.99 8.03
CA SER A 52 -11.87 -21.85 8.92
C SER A 52 -11.59 -21.13 10.26
N LYS A 53 -12.59 -21.14 11.15
CA LYS A 53 -12.33 -21.16 12.59
C LYS A 53 -11.75 -22.54 12.87
N GLN A 54 -10.43 -22.68 12.76
CA GLN A 54 -9.80 -23.90 13.23
C GLN A 54 -10.14 -24.07 14.73
N PRO A 55 -10.37 -25.30 15.24
CA PRO A 55 -10.72 -25.57 16.65
C PRO A 55 -9.74 -24.97 17.66
N ASN A 56 -8.54 -24.64 17.21
CA ASN A 56 -7.38 -24.17 17.94
C ASN A 56 -6.98 -22.71 17.60
N GLY A 57 -7.90 -21.93 17.01
CA GLY A 57 -7.76 -20.46 16.88
C GLY A 57 -6.69 -19.98 15.88
N LYS A 58 -6.00 -20.88 15.19
CA LYS A 58 -4.99 -20.51 14.18
C LYS A 58 -5.68 -20.01 12.91
N ALA A 59 -5.25 -18.84 12.47
CA ALA A 59 -5.64 -18.22 11.21
C ALA A 59 -5.49 -19.18 10.03
N CYS A 60 -6.41 -19.12 9.05
CA CYS A 60 -6.39 -19.93 7.83
C CYS A 60 -4.95 -20.07 7.28
N PRO A 61 -4.43 -21.29 7.02
CA PRO A 61 -3.02 -21.49 6.68
C PRO A 61 -2.59 -20.75 5.41
N THR A 62 -3.54 -20.52 4.50
CA THR A 62 -3.33 -19.83 3.22
C THR A 62 -3.53 -18.31 3.29
N MET A 63 -4.00 -17.77 4.41
CA MET A 63 -4.23 -16.34 4.59
C MET A 63 -3.28 -15.79 5.65
N TYR A 64 -2.16 -15.24 5.20
CA TYR A 64 -1.25 -14.49 6.07
C TYR A 64 -1.96 -13.22 6.56
N LYS A 65 -2.26 -13.14 7.85
CA LYS A 65 -3.07 -12.05 8.43
C LYS A 65 -2.28 -10.78 8.78
N ASP A 66 -0.96 -10.86 8.84
CA ASP A 66 -0.08 -9.73 9.21
C ASP A 66 0.28 -8.85 8.01
N VAL A 67 -0.72 -8.27 7.35
CA VAL A 67 -0.52 -7.20 6.35
C VAL A 67 -0.54 -5.84 7.05
N HIS A 68 0.48 -5.57 7.86
CA HIS A 68 0.66 -4.27 8.50
C HIS A 68 1.82 -3.53 7.82
N TYR A 69 1.52 -2.43 7.11
CA TYR A 69 2.58 -1.49 6.73
C TYR A 69 3.00 -0.72 7.99
N LYS A 70 3.97 -1.26 8.73
CA LYS A 70 4.59 -0.56 9.86
C LYS A 70 5.57 0.49 9.32
N GLY A 71 5.03 1.61 8.85
CA GLY A 71 5.79 2.83 8.57
C GLY A 71 5.74 3.73 9.80
N GLU A 72 6.88 4.25 10.26
CA GLU A 72 6.85 5.41 11.17
C GLU A 72 6.17 6.56 10.44
N ALA A 73 5.03 7.00 10.95
CA ALA A 73 4.47 8.29 10.59
C ALA A 73 5.38 9.36 11.19
N THR A 74 6.40 9.79 10.43
CA THR A 74 6.99 11.10 10.68
C THR A 74 5.90 12.12 10.36
N PHE A 75 5.13 12.49 11.38
CA PHE A 75 4.41 13.75 11.43
C PHE A 75 5.48 14.84 11.30
N LEU A 76 5.80 15.25 10.07
CA LEU A 76 6.21 16.61 9.85
C LEU A 76 4.97 17.43 10.15
N LEU A 77 4.88 17.89 11.40
CA LEU A 77 3.89 18.85 11.83
C LEU A 77 3.90 20.00 10.83
N LEU A 78 2.82 20.14 10.08
CA LEU A 78 2.34 21.44 9.64
C LEU A 78 2.18 22.27 10.91
N GLY A 79 3.14 23.15 11.15
CA GLY A 79 3.16 24.10 12.24
C GLY A 79 3.59 25.45 11.69
N GLU A 80 2.61 26.26 11.35
CA GLU A 80 2.76 27.67 11.00
C GLU A 80 3.53 28.44 12.09
N LYS A 81 4.51 29.25 11.69
CA LYS A 81 4.86 30.50 12.39
C LYS A 81 5.34 31.52 11.37
N GLY A 82 4.59 32.62 11.30
CA GLY A 82 4.83 33.75 10.40
C GLY A 82 6.17 34.43 10.63
N LYS A 83 6.70 34.95 9.52
CA LYS A 83 7.75 35.97 9.46
C LYS A 83 7.20 37.27 10.06
N LYS A 84 7.78 37.72 11.17
CA LYS A 84 7.95 39.13 11.48
C LYS A 84 9.43 39.43 11.36
#